data_AF-A0A8H9TG39-F1
#
_entry.id   AF-A0A8H9TG39-F1
#
_cell.length_a   1.000
_cell.length_b   1.000
_cell.length_c   1.000
_cell.angle_alpha   90.00
_cell.angle_beta   90.00
_cell.angle_gamma   90.00
#
_symmetry.space_group_name_H-M   'P 1'
#
loop_
_entity.id
_entity.type
_entity.pdbx_description
1 polymer ?
#
loop_
_entity_poly.entity_id
_entity_poly.type
_entity_poly.pdbx_seq_one_letter_code
_entity_poly.pdbx_strand_id
1 'polypeptide(L)'
;MILKQSSIVFLAVVSLFLQAFLLISLISFFTSIYNAYVAFAGGDPKLIAGHISSGIVISLIQIAPAIAGYFISYTLIKNKRVTDFALLKSALKFYAYLWLLFIPIGTILGAKLLTQIKKG
;
A
#
# COMPACT_ATOMS: atom_id res chain seq x y z
N MET A 1 -20.02 25.38 -4.86
CA MET A 1 -19.50 24.58 -3.72
C MET A 1 -19.48 23.07 -4.01
N ILE A 2 -20.51 22.52 -4.67
CA ILE A 2 -20.67 21.07 -4.98
C ILE A 2 -19.52 20.49 -5.84
N LEU A 3 -19.04 21.22 -6.86
CA LEU A 3 -17.92 20.81 -7.72
C LEU A 3 -16.62 20.54 -6.96
N LYS A 4 -16.36 21.28 -5.87
CA LYS A 4 -15.13 21.16 -5.07
C LYS A 4 -15.18 19.91 -4.19
N GLN A 5 -16.37 19.56 -3.67
CA GLN A 5 -16.59 18.36 -2.87
C GLN A 5 -16.49 17.09 -3.72
N SER A 6 -17.11 17.09 -4.92
CA SER A 6 -17.03 15.96 -5.85
C SER A 6 -15.59 15.63 -6.24
N SER A 7 -14.75 16.64 -6.43
CA SER A 7 -13.32 16.46 -6.74
C SER A 7 -12.54 15.85 -5.58
N ILE A 8 -12.84 16.23 -4.33
CA ILE A 8 -12.20 15.66 -3.13
C ILE A 8 -12.57 14.18 -2.97
N VAL A 9 -13.85 13.84 -3.13
CA VAL A 9 -14.33 12.45 -3.06
C VAL A 9 -13.66 11.60 -4.14
N PHE A 10 -13.56 12.12 -5.36
CA PHE A 10 -12.85 11.45 -6.45
C PHE A 10 -11.39 11.18 -6.10
N LEU A 11 -10.66 12.18 -5.62
CA LEU A 11 -9.25 12.01 -5.20
C LEU A 11 -9.11 11.01 -4.04
N ALA A 12 -10.05 10.99 -3.11
CA ALA A 12 -10.06 10.02 -2.02
C ALA A 12 -10.21 8.59 -2.57
N VAL A 13 -11.18 8.34 -3.46
CA VAL A 13 -11.39 7.04 -4.08
C VAL A 13 -10.17 6.59 -4.88
N VAL A 14 -9.60 7.48 -5.70
CA VAL A 14 -8.36 7.21 -6.45
C VAL A 14 -7.22 6.85 -5.50
N SER A 15 -7.08 7.57 -4.38
CA SER A 15 -6.03 7.28 -3.40
C SER A 15 -6.17 5.90 -2.76
N LEU A 16 -7.41 5.45 -2.50
CA LEU A 16 -7.68 4.12 -1.93
C LEU A 16 -7.43 3.03 -2.97
N PHE A 17 -7.87 3.24 -4.21
CA PHE A 17 -7.63 2.31 -5.32
C PHE A 17 -6.13 2.10 -5.55
N LEU A 18 -5.36 3.19 -5.59
CA LEU A 18 -3.91 3.12 -5.75
C LEU A 18 -3.23 2.42 -4.56
N GLN A 19 -3.67 2.65 -3.33
CA GLN A 19 -3.12 1.97 -2.15
C GLN A 19 -3.50 0.50 -2.06
N ALA A 20 -4.55 0.03 -2.75
CA ALA A 20 -4.89 -1.39 -2.82
C ALA A 20 -3.75 -2.24 -3.44
N PHE A 21 -2.85 -1.63 -4.23
CA PHE A 21 -1.66 -2.30 -4.74
C PHE A 21 -0.71 -2.79 -3.65
N LEU A 22 -0.79 -2.27 -2.41
CA LEU A 22 -0.06 -2.86 -1.28
C LEU A 22 -0.50 -4.30 -1.01
N LEU A 23 -1.79 -4.59 -1.12
CA LEU A 23 -2.31 -5.95 -0.95
C LEU A 23 -1.85 -6.85 -2.10
N ILE A 24 -1.89 -6.34 -3.34
CA ILE A 24 -1.41 -7.08 -4.52
C ILE A 24 0.09 -7.41 -4.39
N SER A 25 0.87 -6.44 -3.90
CA SER A 25 2.30 -6.60 -3.60
C SER A 25 2.56 -7.71 -2.58
N LEU A 26 1.82 -7.70 -1.45
CA LEU A 26 1.91 -8.77 -0.45
C LEU A 26 1.49 -10.13 -1.00
N ILE A 27 0.37 -10.20 -1.74
CA ILE A 27 -0.10 -11.44 -2.36
C ILE A 27 0.96 -12.00 -3.31
N SER A 28 1.55 -11.16 -4.16
CA SER A 28 2.57 -11.59 -5.12
C SER A 28 3.84 -12.09 -4.41
N PHE A 29 4.24 -11.42 -3.34
CA PHE A 29 5.39 -11.83 -2.51
C PHE A 29 5.13 -13.19 -1.84
N PHE A 30 4.01 -13.36 -1.15
CA PHE A 30 3.69 -14.62 -0.47
C PHE A 30 3.43 -15.77 -1.42
N THR A 31 2.80 -15.51 -2.58
CA THR A 31 2.62 -16.53 -3.64
C THR A 31 3.97 -17.03 -4.14
N SER A 32 4.95 -16.14 -4.28
CA SER A 32 6.29 -16.51 -4.72
C SER A 32 7.05 -17.32 -3.67
N ILE A 33 6.89 -17.00 -2.37
CA ILE A 33 7.40 -17.82 -1.27
C ILE A 33 6.74 -19.20 -1.28
N TYR A 34 5.43 -19.26 -1.48
CA TYR A 34 4.71 -20.53 -1.57
C TYR A 34 5.22 -21.39 -2.74
N ASN A 35 5.41 -20.79 -3.91
CA ASN A 35 5.97 -21.50 -5.08
C ASN A 35 7.40 -21.98 -4.82
N ALA A 36 8.24 -21.18 -4.15
CA ALA A 36 9.57 -21.59 -3.73
C ALA A 36 9.53 -22.78 -2.76
N TYR A 37 8.59 -22.78 -1.81
CA TYR A 37 8.37 -23.90 -0.89
C TYR A 37 7.94 -25.17 -1.60
N VAL A 38 7.02 -25.09 -2.57
CA VAL A 38 6.61 -26.24 -3.38
C VAL A 38 7.79 -26.77 -4.22
N ALA A 39 8.57 -25.87 -4.82
CA ALA A 39 9.77 -26.22 -5.58
C ALA A 39 10.89 -26.83 -4.73
N PHE A 40 10.88 -26.62 -3.41
CA PHE A 40 11.87 -27.18 -2.48
C PHE A 40 11.90 -28.72 -2.55
N ALA A 41 10.75 -29.37 -2.69
CA ALA A 41 10.66 -30.82 -2.83
C ALA A 41 11.33 -31.35 -4.11
N GLY A 42 11.44 -30.51 -5.15
CA GLY A 42 12.12 -30.84 -6.41
C GLY A 42 13.65 -30.72 -6.35
N GLY A 43 14.20 -30.15 -5.28
CA GLY A 43 15.65 -30.13 -5.03
C GLY A 43 16.48 -29.23 -5.95
N ASP A 44 15.87 -28.32 -6.73
CA ASP A 44 16.57 -27.36 -7.60
C ASP A 44 16.71 -25.98 -6.92
N PRO A 45 17.90 -25.63 -6.39
CA PRO A 45 18.12 -24.34 -5.72
C PRO A 45 17.97 -23.13 -6.65
N LYS A 46 18.22 -23.31 -7.95
CA LYS A 46 18.12 -22.23 -8.94
C LYS A 46 16.66 -21.84 -9.16
N LEU A 47 15.77 -22.83 -9.22
CA LEU A 47 14.33 -22.60 -9.36
C LEU A 47 13.76 -21.90 -8.11
N ILE A 48 14.17 -22.34 -6.92
CA ILE A 48 13.79 -21.72 -5.64
C ILE A 48 14.21 -20.25 -5.60
N ALA A 49 15.48 -19.98 -5.94
CA ALA A 49 15.99 -18.61 -6.03
C ALA A 49 15.25 -17.77 -7.09
N GLY A 50 14.85 -18.39 -8.21
CA GLY A 50 14.04 -17.76 -9.26
C GLY A 50 12.66 -17.31 -8.75
N HIS A 51 11.96 -18.15 -8.00
CA HIS A 51 10.68 -17.78 -7.39
C HIS A 51 10.84 -16.64 -6.37
N ILE A 52 11.81 -16.73 -5.46
CA ILE A 52 12.03 -15.69 -4.45
C ILE A 52 12.39 -14.35 -5.10
N SER A 53 13.35 -14.34 -6.03
CA SER A 53 13.80 -13.12 -6.70
C SER A 53 12.70 -12.45 -7.53
N SER A 54 11.95 -13.23 -8.33
CA SER A 54 10.83 -12.70 -9.10
C SER A 54 9.72 -12.13 -8.21
N GLY A 55 9.40 -12.80 -7.10
CA GLY A 55 8.44 -12.30 -6.11
C GLY A 55 8.85 -10.96 -5.50
N ILE A 56 10.13 -10.79 -5.17
CA ILE A 56 10.65 -9.52 -4.67
C ILE A 56 10.52 -8.42 -5.75
N VAL A 57 10.95 -8.71 -6.98
CA VAL A 57 10.90 -7.71 -8.07
C VAL A 57 9.46 -7.29 -8.40
N ILE A 58 8.55 -8.24 -8.56
CA ILE A 58 7.14 -7.98 -8.87
C ILE A 58 6.47 -7.20 -7.74
N SER A 59 6.71 -7.60 -6.48
CA SER A 59 6.13 -6.91 -5.32
C SER A 59 6.62 -5.46 -5.22
N LEU A 60 7.91 -5.18 -5.51
CA LEU A 60 8.46 -3.83 -5.55
C LEU A 60 7.83 -2.96 -6.65
N ILE A 61 7.65 -3.50 -7.86
CA ILE A 61 7.01 -2.77 -8.96
C ILE A 61 5.58 -2.37 -8.58
N GLN A 62 4.85 -3.28 -7.93
CA GLN A 62 3.47 -3.03 -7.49
C GLN A 62 3.37 -1.98 -6.37
N ILE A 63 4.44 -1.71 -5.63
CA ILE A 63 4.45 -0.62 -4.62
C ILE A 63 4.41 0.77 -5.29
N ALA A 64 4.92 0.94 -6.50
CA ALA A 64 4.98 2.24 -7.17
C ALA A 64 3.63 2.99 -7.25
N PRO A 65 2.52 2.38 -7.74
CA PRO A 65 1.20 3.02 -7.69
C PRO A 65 0.72 3.29 -6.26
N ALA A 66 1.03 2.41 -5.29
CA ALA A 66 0.67 2.63 -3.90
C ALA A 66 1.33 3.89 -3.30
N ILE A 67 2.58 4.19 -3.68
CA ILE A 67 3.28 5.42 -3.29
C ILE A 67 2.51 6.66 -3.77
N ALA A 68 2.01 6.65 -5.01
CA ALA A 68 1.19 7.75 -5.52
C ALA A 68 -0.11 7.92 -4.70
N GLY A 69 -0.79 6.80 -4.39
CA GLY A 69 -1.97 6.81 -3.52
C GLY A 69 -1.69 7.35 -2.13
N TYR A 70 -0.53 7.00 -1.55
CA TYR A 70 -0.05 7.53 -0.28
C TYR A 70 0.05 9.06 -0.31
N PHE A 71 0.74 9.65 -1.30
CA PHE A 71 0.92 11.10 -1.37
C PHE A 71 -0.38 11.87 -1.54
N ILE A 72 -1.33 11.32 -2.32
CA ILE A 72 -2.67 11.90 -2.46
C ILE A 72 -3.37 11.93 -1.10
N SER A 73 -3.44 10.77 -0.42
CA SER A 73 -4.12 10.66 0.87
C SER A 73 -3.49 11.54 1.95
N TYR A 74 -2.16 11.59 2.01
CA TYR A 74 -1.41 12.44 2.94
C TYR A 74 -1.72 13.93 2.72
N THR A 75 -1.76 14.38 1.46
CA THR A 75 -2.07 15.77 1.11
C THR A 75 -3.53 16.12 1.45
N LEU A 76 -4.46 15.20 1.21
CA LEU A 76 -5.87 15.37 1.55
C LEU A 76 -6.09 15.53 3.06
N ILE A 77 -5.43 14.72 3.88
CA ILE A 77 -5.49 14.82 5.35
C ILE A 77 -4.81 16.09 5.84
N LYS A 78 -3.59 16.39 5.36
CA LYS A 78 -2.83 17.58 5.78
C LYS A 78 -3.61 18.88 5.55
N ASN A 79 -4.37 18.96 4.46
CA ASN A 79 -5.16 20.13 4.12
C ASN A 79 -6.56 20.15 4.76
N LYS A 80 -6.84 19.26 5.72
CA LYS A 80 -8.14 19.09 6.40
C LYS A 80 -9.33 18.96 5.42
N ARG A 81 -9.10 18.37 4.24
CA ARG A 81 -10.12 18.26 3.20
C ARG A 81 -11.07 17.07 3.39
N VAL A 82 -10.82 16.23 4.38
CA VAL A 82 -11.54 14.95 4.57
C VAL A 82 -11.85 14.64 6.03
N THR A 83 -11.83 15.66 6.89
CA THR A 83 -12.12 15.53 8.33
C THR A 83 -13.48 14.91 8.61
N ASP A 84 -14.44 15.08 7.70
CA ASP A 84 -15.83 14.68 7.91
C ASP A 84 -16.13 13.23 7.47
N PHE A 85 -15.18 12.53 6.83
CA PHE A 85 -15.40 11.18 6.31
C PHE A 85 -14.83 10.11 7.25
N ALA A 86 -15.63 9.67 8.22
CA ALA A 86 -15.25 8.63 9.17
C ALA A 86 -14.77 7.32 8.50
N LEU A 87 -15.45 6.88 7.43
CA LEU A 87 -15.07 5.69 6.67
C LEU A 87 -13.70 5.83 5.99
N LEU A 88 -13.39 7.01 5.44
CA LEU A 88 -12.10 7.25 4.80
C LEU A 88 -10.95 7.23 5.81
N LYS A 89 -11.13 7.84 6.99
CA LYS A 89 -10.11 7.81 8.05
C LYS A 89 -9.79 6.36 8.46
N SER A 90 -10.81 5.51 8.60
CA SER A 90 -10.62 4.09 8.92
C SER A 90 -9.84 3.33 7.83
N ALA A 91 -10.23 3.51 6.56
CA ALA A 91 -9.55 2.90 5.43
C ALA A 91 -8.07 3.36 5.31
N LEU A 92 -7.80 4.65 5.50
CA LEU A 92 -6.43 5.16 5.48
C LEU A 92 -5.60 4.67 6.67
N LYS A 93 -6.21 4.47 7.84
CA LYS A 93 -5.55 3.86 9.00
C LYS A 93 -5.16 2.40 8.70
N PHE A 94 -6.04 1.64 8.05
CA PHE A 94 -5.74 0.29 7.59
C PHE A 94 -4.54 0.27 6.63
N TYR A 95 -4.54 1.12 5.59
CA TYR A 95 -3.40 1.21 4.68
C TYR A 95 -2.11 1.69 5.34
N ALA A 96 -2.20 2.60 6.31
CA ALA A 96 -1.04 3.04 7.07
C ALA A 96 -0.40 1.90 7.88
N TYR A 97 -1.19 0.96 8.40
CA TYR A 97 -0.66 -0.25 9.03
C TYR A 97 -0.06 -1.22 8.01
N LEU A 98 -0.68 -1.39 6.83
CA LEU A 98 -0.09 -2.19 5.76
C LEU A 98 1.29 -1.67 5.33
N TRP A 99 1.45 -0.35 5.25
CA TRP A 99 2.75 0.28 4.98
C TRP A 99 3.84 -0.13 5.96
N LEU A 100 3.50 -0.38 7.23
CA LEU A 100 4.50 -0.77 8.25
C LEU A 100 5.21 -2.09 7.93
N LEU A 101 4.57 -2.97 7.15
CA LEU A 101 5.11 -4.27 6.73
C LEU A 101 6.25 -4.13 5.71
N PHE A 102 6.38 -2.99 5.04
CA PHE A 102 7.38 -2.75 4.01
C PHE A 102 8.60 -2.01 4.58
N ILE A 103 9.49 -2.73 5.25
CA ILE A 103 10.67 -2.17 5.93
C ILE A 103 11.78 -1.82 4.90
N PRO A 104 12.51 -0.70 5.06
CA PRO A 104 12.31 0.36 6.05
C PRO A 104 11.40 1.50 5.57
N ILE A 105 11.30 1.71 4.26
CA ILE A 105 10.69 2.92 3.67
C ILE A 105 9.19 2.98 3.98
N GLY A 106 8.48 1.88 3.80
CA GLY A 106 7.06 1.80 4.09
C GLY A 106 6.75 2.06 5.55
N THR A 107 7.59 1.60 6.47
CA THR A 107 7.44 1.89 7.91
C THR A 107 7.43 3.39 8.19
N ILE A 108 8.36 4.14 7.58
CA ILE A 108 8.42 5.60 7.71
C ILE A 108 7.16 6.26 7.15
N LEU A 109 6.70 5.81 5.98
CA LEU A 109 5.49 6.33 5.34
C LEU A 109 4.24 6.05 6.20
N GLY A 110 4.03 4.80 6.61
CA GLY A 110 2.91 4.39 7.46
C GLY A 110 2.87 5.16 8.78
N ALA A 111 4.00 5.30 9.46
CA ALA A 111 4.10 6.06 10.70
C ALA A 111 3.78 7.56 10.51
N LYS A 112 4.26 8.17 9.42
CA LYS A 112 3.93 9.56 9.08
C LYS A 112 2.44 9.75 8.82
N LEU A 113 1.81 8.83 8.09
CA LEU A 113 0.37 8.88 7.80
C LEU A 113 -0.47 8.70 9.07
N LEU A 114 -0.14 7.74 9.94
CA LEU A 114 -0.81 7.54 11.24
C LEU A 114 -0.71 8.79 12.12
N THR A 115 0.49 9.38 12.21
CA THR A 115 0.71 10.61 12.98
C THR A 115 -0.17 11.74 12.46
N GLN A 116 -0.35 11.83 11.14
CA GLN A 116 -1.12 12.89 10.54
C GLN A 116 -2.63 12.68 10.63
N ILE A 117 -3.10 11.43 10.59
CA ILE A 117 -4.50 11.08 10.91
C ILE A 117 -4.83 11.42 12.36
N LYS A 118 -3.89 11.29 13.30
CA LYS A 118 -4.12 11.63 14.72
C LYS A 118 -4.21 13.14 14.97
N LYS A 119 -3.57 13.96 14.12
CA LYS A 119 -3.51 15.43 14.26
C LYS A 119 -4.68 16.18 13.61
N GLY A 120 -5.44 15.53 12.72
CA GLY A 120 -6.57 16.13 11.98
C GLY A 120 -7.87 15.37 12.17
#